data_AF-A0A0R1VJV8-F1
#
_entry.id   AF-A0A0R1VJV8-F1
#
_cell.length_a   1.000
_cell.length_b   1.000
_cell.length_c   1.000
_cell.angle_alpha   90.00
_cell.angle_beta   90.00
_cell.angle_gamma   90.00
#
_symmetry.space_group_name_H-M   'P 1'
#
loop_
_entity.id
_entity.type
_entity.pdbx_description
1 polymer ?
#
loop_
_entity_poly.entity_id
_entity_poly.type
_entity_poly.pdbx_seq_one_letter_code
_entity_poly.pdbx_strand_id
1 'polypeptide(L)'
;MKKFLANQYQKFTDDITEHKLKSLSEQLVVYLTFFQKNPEIMKTLLEAGFEGGLLNLQTRYLKKLLKVYHPDLHLTDYAIAYQSGGIYMLLVWWVKQGYRTSLAELVDYIEKHIML
;
A
#
# COMPACT_ATOMS: atom_id res chain seq x y z
N MET A 1 7.43 20.11 1.52
CA MET A 1 6.48 19.09 2.01
C MET A 1 6.20 17.98 0.99
N LYS A 2 5.62 18.26 -0.20
CA LYS A 2 5.32 17.24 -1.23
C LYS A 2 6.54 16.38 -1.66
N LYS A 3 7.68 17.01 -1.96
CA LYS A 3 8.94 16.29 -2.29
C LYS A 3 9.47 15.44 -1.13
N PHE A 4 9.30 15.90 0.11
CA PHE A 4 9.75 15.15 1.29
C PHE A 4 8.92 13.88 1.49
N LEU A 5 7.59 13.98 1.38
CA LEU A 5 6.69 12.84 1.49
C LEU A 5 6.91 11.82 0.37
N ALA A 6 7.10 12.29 -0.87
CA ALA A 6 7.47 11.44 -1.99
C ALA A 6 8.78 10.69 -1.74
N ASN A 7 9.80 11.37 -1.19
CA ASN A 7 11.08 10.74 -0.85
C ASN A 7 10.98 9.72 0.29
N GLN A 8 10.15 9.97 1.31
CA GLN A 8 9.92 8.99 2.39
C GLN A 8 9.20 7.75 1.86
N TYR A 9 8.19 7.94 1.00
CA TYR A 9 7.49 6.83 0.37
C TYR A 9 8.39 6.05 -0.60
N GLN A 10 9.28 6.74 -1.32
CA GLN A 10 10.25 6.11 -2.20
C GLN A 10 11.25 5.27 -1.40
N LYS A 11 11.83 5.80 -0.32
CA LYS A 11 12.70 5.03 0.58
C LYS A 11 12.00 3.78 1.12
N PHE A 12 10.76 3.94 1.55
CA PHE A 12 9.95 2.82 2.01
C PHE A 12 9.75 1.74 0.93
N THR A 13 9.49 2.17 -0.30
CA THR A 13 9.34 1.28 -1.46
C THR A 13 10.66 0.55 -1.80
N ASP A 14 11.78 1.26 -1.69
CA ASP A 14 13.11 0.73 -1.94
C ASP A 14 13.48 -0.31 -0.88
N ASP A 15 13.20 -0.04 0.41
CA ASP A 15 13.39 -0.98 1.51
C ASP A 15 12.60 -2.27 1.26
N ILE A 16 11.30 -2.23 0.90
CA ILE A 16 10.55 -3.46 0.62
C ILE A 16 11.17 -4.24 -0.56
N THR A 17 11.68 -3.52 -1.56
CA THR A 17 12.31 -4.15 -2.73
C THR A 17 13.62 -4.84 -2.35
N GLU A 18 14.41 -4.25 -1.44
CA GLU A 18 15.66 -4.83 -0.94
C GLU A 18 15.42 -6.08 -0.07
N HIS A 19 14.32 -6.13 0.68
CA HIS A 19 14.03 -7.24 1.60
C HIS A 19 13.50 -8.52 0.92
N LYS A 20 13.40 -8.57 -0.43
CA LYS A 20 13.02 -9.76 -1.23
C LYS A 20 11.79 -10.53 -0.71
N LEU A 21 10.80 -9.82 -0.19
CA LEU A 21 9.55 -10.44 0.31
C LEU A 21 8.84 -11.13 -0.86
N LYS A 22 8.55 -12.42 -0.73
CA LYS A 22 8.17 -13.27 -1.86
C LYS A 22 6.66 -13.39 -2.05
N SER A 23 5.88 -13.05 -1.03
CA SER A 23 4.42 -13.13 -1.06
C SER A 23 3.74 -11.77 -0.90
N LEU A 24 2.52 -11.67 -1.47
CA LEU A 24 1.67 -10.50 -1.28
C LEU A 24 1.40 -10.23 0.21
N SER A 25 1.12 -11.27 1.01
CA SER A 25 0.87 -11.16 2.45
C SER A 25 2.02 -10.45 3.16
N GLU A 26 3.26 -10.90 2.95
CA GLU A 26 4.45 -10.31 3.57
C GLU A 26 4.62 -8.83 3.17
N GLN A 27 4.33 -8.52 1.90
CA GLN A 27 4.44 -7.16 1.38
C GLN A 27 3.34 -6.25 1.94
N LEU A 28 2.10 -6.75 2.06
CA LEU A 28 1.00 -6.06 2.73
C LEU A 28 1.31 -5.81 4.21
N VAL A 29 1.89 -6.80 4.90
CA VAL A 29 2.34 -6.65 6.29
C VAL A 29 3.34 -5.51 6.41
N VAL A 30 4.37 -5.45 5.55
CA VAL A 30 5.37 -4.37 5.62
C VAL A 30 4.76 -3.01 5.22
N TYR A 31 3.95 -2.96 4.16
CA TYR A 31 3.18 -1.80 3.72
C TYR A 31 2.35 -1.19 4.85
N LEU A 32 1.48 -1.99 5.46
CA LEU A 32 0.57 -1.55 6.52
C LEU A 32 1.32 -1.24 7.83
N THR A 33 2.34 -2.01 8.17
CA THR A 33 3.19 -1.76 9.36
C THR A 33 3.87 -0.40 9.28
N PHE A 34 4.32 0.03 8.09
CA PHE A 34 4.93 1.36 7.94
C PHE A 34 3.96 2.47 8.33
N PHE A 35 2.71 2.41 7.87
CA PHE A 35 1.72 3.42 8.24
C PHE A 35 1.28 3.33 9.70
N GLN A 36 1.23 2.13 10.27
CA GLN A 36 0.92 1.95 11.70
C GLN A 36 2.03 2.51 12.60
N LYS A 37 3.30 2.32 12.22
CA LYS A 37 4.46 2.87 12.96
C LYS A 37 4.64 4.38 12.78
N ASN A 38 4.07 4.94 11.71
CA ASN A 38 4.19 6.36 11.37
C ASN A 38 2.80 7.00 11.16
N PRO A 39 1.92 7.01 12.18
CA PRO A 39 0.52 7.41 12.02
C PRO A 39 0.35 8.86 11.54
N GLU A 40 1.28 9.74 11.93
CA GLU A 40 1.30 11.14 11.52
C GLU A 40 1.50 11.32 10.01
N ILE A 41 2.15 10.37 9.32
CA ILE A 41 2.35 10.45 7.86
C ILE A 41 1.00 10.42 7.16
N MET A 42 0.18 9.42 7.47
CA MET A 42 -1.11 9.27 6.79
C MET A 42 -2.06 10.40 7.18
N LYS A 43 -2.08 10.80 8.45
CA LYS A 43 -2.87 11.93 8.91
C LYS A 43 -2.50 13.23 8.18
N THR A 44 -1.21 13.56 8.12
CA THR A 44 -0.71 14.74 7.40
C THR A 44 -1.03 14.68 5.90
N LEU A 45 -0.94 13.50 5.29
CA LEU A 45 -1.24 13.31 3.87
C LEU A 45 -2.73 13.53 3.56
N LEU A 46 -3.62 13.06 4.42
CA LEU A 46 -5.07 13.27 4.31
C LEU A 46 -5.43 14.76 4.51
N GLU A 47 -4.91 15.38 5.57
CA GLU A 47 -5.17 16.80 5.86
C GLU A 47 -4.66 17.73 4.75
N ALA A 48 -3.57 17.34 4.07
CA ALA A 48 -2.99 18.10 2.97
C ALA A 48 -3.66 17.87 1.60
N GLY A 49 -4.73 17.07 1.52
CA GLY A 49 -5.42 16.76 0.27
C GLY A 49 -4.56 15.96 -0.73
N PHE A 50 -3.63 15.13 -0.24
CA PHE A 50 -2.67 14.40 -1.06
C PHE A 50 -3.10 12.97 -1.42
N GLU A 51 -4.39 12.64 -1.24
CA GLU A 51 -4.93 11.29 -1.41
C GLU A 51 -4.67 10.73 -2.80
N GLY A 52 -4.96 11.51 -3.85
CA GLY A 52 -4.74 11.08 -5.23
C GLY A 52 -3.26 10.86 -5.55
N GLY A 53 -2.36 11.65 -4.97
CA GLY A 53 -0.91 11.49 -5.13
C GLY A 53 -0.40 10.19 -4.50
N LEU A 54 -0.88 9.89 -3.29
CA LEU A 54 -0.52 8.65 -2.59
C LEU A 54 -1.11 7.42 -3.28
N LEU A 55 -2.37 7.45 -3.70
CA LEU A 55 -2.99 6.36 -4.46
C LEU A 55 -2.21 6.05 -5.75
N ASN A 56 -1.77 7.09 -6.48
CA ASN A 56 -0.97 6.91 -7.69
C ASN A 56 0.42 6.32 -7.40
N LEU A 57 1.04 6.67 -6.27
CA LEU A 57 2.30 6.08 -5.83
C LEU A 57 2.12 4.59 -5.47
N GLN A 58 1.07 4.28 -4.71
CA GLN A 58 0.72 2.90 -4.37
C GLN A 58 0.40 2.06 -5.60
N THR A 59 -0.37 2.59 -6.55
CA THR A 59 -0.73 1.88 -7.80
C THR A 59 0.52 1.54 -8.61
N ARG A 60 1.47 2.49 -8.73
CA ARG A 60 2.75 2.24 -9.40
C ARG A 60 3.58 1.18 -8.68
N TYR A 61 3.60 1.21 -7.36
CA TYR A 61 4.28 0.20 -6.55
C TYR A 61 3.67 -1.20 -6.76
N LEU A 62 2.34 -1.33 -6.62
CA LEU A 62 1.62 -2.59 -6.83
C LEU A 62 1.88 -3.14 -8.24
N LYS A 63 1.81 -2.29 -9.27
CA LYS A 63 2.13 -2.69 -10.65
C LYS A 63 3.55 -3.23 -10.79
N LYS A 64 4.55 -2.61 -10.17
CA LYS A 64 5.95 -3.08 -10.20
C LYS A 64 6.10 -4.41 -9.48
N LEU A 65 5.45 -4.54 -8.33
CA LEU A 65 5.46 -5.74 -7.48
C LEU A 65 4.86 -6.94 -8.20
N LEU A 66 3.68 -6.79 -8.81
CA LEU A 66 3.05 -7.87 -9.56
C LEU A 66 3.93 -8.35 -10.72
N LYS A 67 4.60 -7.43 -11.43
CA LYS A 67 5.54 -7.81 -12.49
C LYS A 67 6.75 -8.60 -12.01
N VAL A 68 7.24 -8.35 -10.79
CA VAL A 68 8.44 -9.00 -10.24
C VAL A 68 8.10 -10.36 -9.63
N TYR A 69 7.02 -10.44 -8.87
CA TYR A 69 6.70 -11.62 -8.06
C TYR A 69 5.62 -12.51 -8.66
N HIS A 70 4.81 -11.98 -9.57
CA HIS A 70 3.74 -12.71 -10.26
C HIS A 70 3.82 -12.45 -11.79
N PRO A 71 4.95 -12.81 -12.45
CA PRO A 71 5.18 -12.47 -13.86
C PRO A 71 4.14 -13.08 -14.82
N ASP A 72 3.55 -14.21 -14.43
CA ASP A 72 2.51 -14.90 -15.20
C ASP A 72 1.11 -14.29 -15.02
N LEU A 73 0.96 -13.38 -14.05
CA LEU A 73 -0.30 -12.70 -13.78
C LEU A 73 -0.46 -11.50 -14.73
N HIS A 74 -1.28 -11.68 -15.75
CA HIS A 74 -1.55 -10.65 -16.76
C HIS A 74 -2.80 -9.83 -16.43
N LEU A 75 -2.66 -8.90 -15.48
CA LEU A 75 -3.72 -7.92 -15.19
C LEU A 75 -3.60 -6.67 -16.08
N THR A 76 -4.74 -6.11 -16.47
CA THR A 76 -4.80 -4.80 -17.13
C THR A 76 -4.46 -3.68 -16.15
N ASP A 77 -4.03 -2.53 -16.67
CA ASP A 77 -3.77 -1.35 -15.83
C ASP A 77 -5.00 -0.92 -15.02
N TYR A 78 -6.20 -1.11 -15.58
CA TYR A 78 -7.45 -0.84 -14.90
C TYR A 78 -7.71 -1.81 -13.74
N ALA A 79 -7.46 -3.11 -13.94
CA ALA A 79 -7.58 -4.11 -12.87
C ALA A 79 -6.60 -3.82 -11.72
N ILE A 80 -5.35 -3.46 -12.03
CA ILE A 80 -4.35 -3.09 -11.02
C ILE A 80 -4.78 -1.83 -10.26
N ALA A 81 -5.30 -0.81 -10.96
CA ALA A 81 -5.81 0.40 -10.34
C ALA A 81 -7.00 0.12 -9.41
N TYR A 82 -7.93 -0.76 -9.82
CA TYR A 82 -9.04 -1.21 -8.99
C TYR A 82 -8.56 -1.87 -7.69
N GLN A 83 -7.63 -2.84 -7.79
CA GLN A 83 -7.07 -3.52 -6.62
C GLN A 83 -6.32 -2.54 -5.70
N SER A 84 -5.50 -1.66 -6.28
CA SER A 84 -4.80 -0.62 -5.51
C SER A 84 -5.78 0.32 -4.80
N GLY A 85 -6.88 0.69 -5.45
CA GLY A 85 -7.93 1.51 -4.86
C GLY A 85 -8.55 0.85 -3.63
N GLY A 86 -8.87 -0.44 -3.71
CA GLY A 86 -9.40 -1.21 -2.58
C GLY A 86 -8.45 -1.24 -1.38
N ILE A 87 -7.19 -1.60 -1.60
CA ILE A 87 -6.15 -1.60 -0.55
C ILE A 87 -6.00 -0.20 0.06
N TYR A 88 -5.97 0.84 -0.77
CA TYR A 88 -5.80 2.22 -0.31
C TYR A 88 -6.99 2.68 0.56
N MET A 89 -8.22 2.39 0.13
CA MET A 89 -9.42 2.74 0.89
C MET A 89 -9.46 2.01 2.24
N LEU A 90 -9.03 0.76 2.29
CA LEU A 90 -8.89 0.01 3.55
C LEU A 90 -7.84 0.64 4.49
N LEU A 91 -6.69 1.07 3.96
CA LEU A 91 -5.70 1.82 4.75
C LEU A 91 -6.31 3.11 5.32
N VAL A 92 -7.00 3.90 4.49
CA VAL A 92 -7.65 5.15 4.94
C VAL A 92 -8.68 4.87 6.03
N TRP A 93 -9.50 3.84 5.86
CA TRP A 93 -10.46 3.40 6.87
C TRP A 93 -9.76 3.00 8.18
N TRP A 94 -8.70 2.18 8.10
CA TRP A 94 -7.95 1.71 9.26
C TRP A 94 -7.30 2.86 10.04
N VAL A 95 -6.75 3.85 9.34
CA VAL A 95 -6.20 5.09 9.92
C VAL A 95 -7.27 5.88 10.65
N LYS A 96 -8.45 6.07 10.03
CA LYS A 96 -9.58 6.79 10.66
C LYS A 96 -10.12 6.10 11.91
N GLN A 97 -9.96 4.78 12.02
CA GLN A 97 -10.31 4.02 13.23
C GLN A 97 -9.19 4.04 14.29
N GLY A 98 -8.06 4.68 14.03
CA GLY A 98 -6.91 4.69 14.93
C GLY A 98 -6.22 3.32 15.01
N TYR A 99 -6.14 2.58 13.90
CA TYR A 99 -5.45 1.30 13.80
C TYR A 99 -5.98 0.19 14.73
N ARG A 100 -7.27 0.23 15.08
CA ARG A 100 -7.87 -0.70 16.06
C ARG A 100 -7.94 -2.15 15.57
N THR A 101 -8.22 -2.38 14.29
CA THR A 101 -8.21 -3.73 13.70
C THR A 101 -6.79 -4.28 13.69
N SER A 102 -6.62 -5.55 14.05
CA SER A 102 -5.29 -6.14 14.05
C SER A 102 -4.73 -6.20 12.61
N LEU A 103 -3.41 -6.09 12.49
CA LEU A 103 -2.75 -6.17 11.19
C LEU A 103 -3.05 -7.50 10.48
N ALA A 104 -3.09 -8.61 11.23
CA ALA A 104 -3.38 -9.93 10.68
C ALA A 104 -4.79 -10.01 10.09
N GLU A 105 -5.81 -9.52 10.80
CA GLU A 105 -7.19 -9.47 10.28
C GLU A 105 -7.32 -8.59 9.04
N LEU A 106 -6.60 -7.46 9.02
CA LEU A 106 -6.63 -6.54 7.87
C LEU A 106 -5.97 -7.16 6.64
N VAL A 107 -4.84 -7.86 6.81
CA VAL A 107 -4.15 -8.56 5.73
C VAL A 107 -5.01 -9.71 5.21
N ASP A 108 -5.56 -10.56 6.08
CA ASP A 108 -6.45 -11.66 5.70
C ASP A 108 -7.69 -11.15 4.95
N TYR A 109 -8.28 -10.03 5.39
CA TYR A 109 -9.37 -9.40 4.66
C TYR A 109 -8.95 -8.97 3.26
N ILE A 110 -7.81 -8.30 3.13
CA ILE A 110 -7.28 -7.84 1.84
C ILE A 110 -7.03 -9.04 0.91
N GLU A 111 -6.38 -10.09 1.39
CA GLU A 111 -6.06 -11.28 0.58
C GLU A 111 -7.31 -11.99 0.05
N LYS A 112 -8.40 -12.01 0.82
CA LYS A 112 -9.69 -12.60 0.38
C LYS A 112 -10.43 -11.77 -0.67
N HIS A 113 -10.14 -10.48 -0.78
CA HIS A 113 -10.91 -9.54 -1.62
C HIS A 113 -10.12 -8.97 -2.79
N ILE A 114 -8.80 -9.13 -2.81
CA ILE A 114 -8.00 -8.88 -4.00
C ILE A 114 -8.13 -10.08 -4.93
N MET A 115 -8.46 -9.80 -6.20
CA MET A 115 -8.35 -10.81 -7.26
C MET A 115 -6.90 -10.83 -7.76
N LEU A 116 -6.08 -11.73 -7.21
CA LEU A 116 -4.79 -12.14 -7.75
C LEU A 116 -4.81 -13.62 -8.10
#